data_AF-A0A4V4HPJ5-F1
#
_entry.id   AF-A0A4V4HPJ5-F1
#
_cell.length_a   1.000
_cell.length_b   1.000
_cell.length_c   1.000
_cell.angle_alpha   90.00
_cell.angle_beta   90.00
_cell.angle_gamma   90.00
#
_symmetry.space_group_name_H-M   'P 1'
#
loop_
_entity.id
_entity.type
_entity.pdbx_description
1 polymer ?
#
loop_
_entity_poly.entity_id
_entity_poly.type
_entity_poly.pdbx_seq_one_letter_code
_entity_poly.pdbx_strand_id
1 'polypeptide(L)'
;MSMVERLGAQVRLAPFPGVAGAWTVLAHEPEVRTHYLAGPEGRSLFRVDARTETAEADLRRFFRFAHQHAHELAEAVPTAAVGGLRLDGYGCDTAISVLPSAAELRPTNGRDPGVDAHVYGLFPGWQCEVTLTESEAAAYNLYRRGPDHARWDREPEPFIAVTFAYRDPGDYWTTYDRPVTVDMNRMVWIFKRVMEADHGWVRCENYTHKAVKTTWDRKLGLVWDAGSTDVPVDPEEIRPRLWSFTTTGR
;
A
#
# COMPACT_ATOMS: atom_id res chain seq x y z
N MET A 1 -9.64 -30.30 8.18
CA MET A 1 -9.82 -29.71 6.85
C MET A 1 -8.94 -28.47 6.78
N SER A 2 -8.00 -28.42 5.85
CA SER A 2 -7.11 -27.29 5.59
C SER A 2 -7.90 -26.07 5.09
N MET A 3 -7.29 -24.88 5.13
CA MET A 3 -7.96 -23.65 4.68
C MET A 3 -8.38 -23.73 3.20
N VAL A 4 -7.53 -24.33 2.36
CA VAL A 4 -7.82 -24.50 0.94
C VAL A 4 -8.96 -25.50 0.68
N GLU A 5 -9.06 -26.59 1.45
CA GLU A 5 -10.18 -27.53 1.32
C GLU A 5 -11.50 -26.85 1.71
N ARG A 6 -11.51 -26.03 2.76
CA ARG A 6 -12.67 -25.23 3.16
C ARG A 6 -13.08 -24.23 2.09
N LEU A 7 -12.11 -23.49 1.53
CA LEU A 7 -12.38 -22.56 0.43
C LEU A 7 -12.88 -23.31 -0.82
N GLY A 8 -12.27 -24.43 -1.17
CA GLY A 8 -12.63 -25.27 -2.32
C GLY A 8 -14.04 -25.86 -2.26
N ALA A 9 -14.61 -26.01 -1.06
CA ALA A 9 -16.01 -26.39 -0.87
C ALA A 9 -17.01 -25.27 -1.26
N GLN A 10 -16.56 -24.02 -1.31
CA GLN A 10 -17.38 -22.84 -1.63
C GLN A 10 -17.07 -22.26 -3.02
N VAL A 11 -15.82 -22.37 -3.46
CA VAL A 11 -15.31 -21.78 -4.69
C VAL A 11 -14.62 -22.86 -5.51
N ARG A 12 -14.88 -22.89 -6.83
CA ARG A 12 -14.21 -23.85 -7.73
C ARG A 12 -12.76 -23.42 -7.94
N LEU A 13 -11.83 -24.24 -7.45
CA LEU A 13 -10.39 -24.01 -7.56
C LEU A 13 -9.74 -25.06 -8.47
N ALA A 14 -8.70 -24.65 -9.21
CA ALA A 14 -7.76 -25.57 -9.84
C ALA A 14 -6.33 -25.23 -9.40
N PRO A 15 -5.42 -26.22 -9.25
CA PRO A 15 -4.02 -25.95 -8.97
C PRO A 15 -3.40 -24.99 -9.99
N PHE A 16 -2.62 -24.03 -9.52
CA PHE A 16 -1.89 -23.13 -10.40
C PHE A 16 -0.64 -23.83 -10.96
N PRO A 17 -0.41 -23.83 -12.29
CA PRO A 17 0.69 -24.59 -12.89
C PRO A 17 2.09 -24.17 -12.39
N GLY A 18 2.84 -25.16 -11.88
CA GLY A 18 4.25 -25.00 -11.54
C GLY A 18 4.55 -24.28 -10.22
N VAL A 19 3.54 -24.11 -9.35
CA VAL A 19 3.69 -23.62 -7.98
C VAL A 19 2.85 -24.47 -7.02
N ALA A 20 3.52 -25.17 -6.11
CA ALA A 20 2.84 -25.94 -5.07
C ALA A 20 2.14 -25.00 -4.09
N GLY A 21 0.95 -25.38 -3.64
CA GLY A 21 0.17 -24.56 -2.69
C GLY A 21 -0.41 -23.29 -3.31
N ALA A 22 -0.49 -23.19 -4.64
CA ALA A 22 -1.19 -22.11 -5.32
C ALA A 22 -2.37 -22.64 -6.14
N TRP A 23 -3.45 -21.86 -6.24
CA TRP A 23 -4.67 -22.21 -6.94
C TRP A 23 -5.23 -21.02 -7.71
N THR A 24 -5.93 -21.30 -8.80
CA THR A 24 -6.73 -20.31 -9.54
C THR A 24 -8.21 -20.57 -9.30
N VAL A 25 -8.98 -19.50 -9.18
CA VAL A 25 -10.43 -19.57 -9.22
C VAL A 25 -10.85 -19.85 -10.66
N LEU A 26 -11.76 -20.81 -10.85
CA LEU A 26 -12.29 -21.21 -12.17
C LEU A 26 -13.52 -20.40 -12.61
N ALA A 27 -14.03 -19.51 -11.75
CA ALA A 27 -15.05 -18.56 -12.15
C ALA A 27 -14.50 -17.61 -13.22
N HIS A 28 -15.33 -17.30 -14.21
CA HIS A 28 -14.93 -16.40 -15.30
C HIS A 28 -15.24 -14.96 -14.91
N GLU A 29 -14.20 -14.20 -14.60
CA GLU A 29 -14.24 -12.74 -14.55
C GLU A 29 -13.49 -12.21 -15.79
N PRO A 30 -14.11 -11.30 -16.57
CA PRO A 30 -13.60 -10.95 -17.90
C PRO A 30 -12.27 -10.19 -17.88
N GLU A 31 -11.96 -9.49 -16.79
CA GLU A 31 -10.80 -8.60 -16.71
C GLU A 31 -9.79 -9.00 -15.63
N VAL A 32 -10.19 -9.81 -14.65
CA VAL A 32 -9.37 -10.15 -13.49
C VAL A 32 -9.42 -11.65 -13.27
N ARG A 33 -8.28 -12.23 -12.91
CA ARG A 33 -8.17 -13.61 -12.40
C ARG A 33 -7.79 -13.54 -10.93
N THR A 34 -8.58 -14.25 -10.12
CA THR A 34 -8.29 -14.43 -8.70
C THR A 34 -7.53 -15.73 -8.50
N HIS A 35 -6.46 -15.62 -7.73
CA HIS A 35 -5.59 -16.70 -7.33
C HIS A 35 -5.45 -16.74 -5.81
N TYR A 36 -5.07 -17.90 -5.29
CA TYR A 36 -4.76 -18.09 -3.89
C TYR A 36 -3.41 -18.77 -3.74
N LEU A 37 -2.66 -18.37 -2.72
CA LEU A 37 -1.45 -19.03 -2.25
C LEU A 37 -1.65 -19.44 -0.79
N ALA A 38 -1.28 -20.67 -0.44
CA ALA A 38 -1.27 -21.12 0.95
C ALA A 38 -0.26 -20.31 1.75
N GLY A 39 -0.71 -19.77 2.88
CA GLY A 39 0.17 -19.18 3.87
C GLY A 39 0.89 -20.25 4.70
N PRO A 40 1.69 -19.82 5.70
CA PRO A 40 2.45 -20.70 6.56
C PRO A 40 1.58 -21.81 7.16
N GLU A 41 2.07 -23.05 7.07
CA GLU A 41 1.41 -24.26 7.59
C GLU A 41 -0.03 -24.50 7.06
N GLY A 42 -0.45 -23.80 6.00
CA GLY A 42 -1.81 -23.89 5.45
C GLY A 42 -2.90 -23.31 6.37
N ARG A 43 -2.54 -22.47 7.34
CA ARG A 43 -3.47 -21.84 8.30
C ARG A 43 -4.13 -20.58 7.76
N SER A 44 -3.57 -19.97 6.73
CA SER A 44 -4.09 -18.78 6.05
C SER A 44 -4.00 -18.95 4.54
N LEU A 45 -4.66 -18.05 3.81
CA LEU A 45 -4.53 -17.92 2.36
C LEU A 45 -4.15 -16.47 2.03
N PHE A 46 -3.30 -16.30 1.03
CA PHE A 46 -3.08 -15.03 0.38
C PHE A 46 -3.90 -15.00 -0.90
N ARG A 47 -4.80 -14.02 -1.04
CA ARG A 47 -5.50 -13.75 -2.30
C ARG A 47 -4.65 -12.83 -3.15
N VAL A 48 -4.47 -13.22 -4.40
CA VAL A 48 -3.78 -12.42 -5.42
C VAL A 48 -4.73 -12.23 -6.58
N ASP A 49 -5.03 -10.98 -6.91
CA ASP A 49 -5.78 -10.63 -8.11
C ASP A 49 -4.78 -10.14 -9.17
N ALA A 50 -5.01 -10.52 -10.42
CA ALA A 50 -4.19 -10.09 -11.55
C ALA A 50 -5.06 -9.92 -12.79
N ARG A 51 -4.73 -8.95 -13.64
CA ARG A 51 -5.43 -8.80 -14.91
C ARG A 51 -5.26 -10.05 -15.80
N THR A 52 -6.22 -10.27 -16.68
CA THR A 52 -6.23 -11.43 -17.59
C THR A 52 -5.00 -11.50 -18.51
N GLU A 53 -4.45 -10.34 -18.85
CA GLU A 53 -3.27 -10.14 -19.69
C GLU A 53 -1.95 -10.36 -18.94
N THR A 54 -1.95 -10.40 -17.61
CA THR A 54 -0.73 -10.68 -16.84
C THR A 54 -0.17 -12.04 -17.24
N ALA A 55 1.11 -12.08 -17.64
CA ALA A 55 1.71 -13.31 -18.12
C ALA A 55 1.78 -14.36 -16.98
N GLU A 56 1.46 -15.61 -17.29
CA GLU A 56 1.52 -16.70 -16.31
C GLU A 56 2.93 -16.88 -15.73
N ALA A 57 3.97 -16.58 -16.51
CA ALA A 57 5.36 -16.63 -16.06
C ALA A 57 5.63 -15.65 -14.91
N ASP A 58 5.06 -14.45 -14.94
CA ASP A 58 5.23 -13.44 -13.88
C ASP A 58 4.39 -13.78 -12.65
N LEU A 59 3.16 -14.26 -12.84
CA LEU A 59 2.36 -14.84 -11.75
C LEU A 59 3.14 -15.95 -11.02
N ARG A 60 3.77 -16.85 -11.79
CA ARG A 60 4.58 -17.95 -11.24
C ARG A 60 5.78 -17.43 -10.45
N ARG A 61 6.46 -16.40 -10.93
CA ARG A 61 7.58 -15.76 -10.22
C ARG A 61 7.11 -15.10 -8.94
N PHE A 62 6.01 -14.35 -9.00
CA PHE A 62 5.42 -13.70 -7.85
C PHE A 62 5.02 -14.70 -6.77
N PHE A 63 4.31 -15.78 -7.12
CA PHE A 63 3.95 -16.80 -6.12
C PHE A 63 5.17 -17.50 -5.52
N ARG A 64 6.22 -17.78 -6.30
CA ARG A 64 7.44 -18.37 -5.76
C ARG A 64 8.12 -17.45 -4.75
N PHE A 65 8.21 -16.17 -5.08
CA PHE A 65 8.73 -15.14 -4.17
C PHE A 65 7.88 -15.07 -2.90
N ALA A 66 6.56 -14.90 -3.03
CA ALA A 66 5.66 -14.83 -1.89
C ALA A 66 5.67 -16.11 -1.04
N HIS A 67 5.82 -17.28 -1.65
CA HIS A 67 5.91 -18.55 -0.93
C HIS A 67 7.20 -18.64 -0.10
N GLN A 68 8.34 -18.17 -0.64
CA GLN A 68 9.62 -18.11 0.08
C GLN A 68 9.55 -17.17 1.30
N HIS A 69 8.72 -16.12 1.21
CA HIS A 69 8.53 -15.10 2.25
C HIS A 69 7.19 -15.21 2.98
N ALA A 70 6.54 -16.37 2.94
CA ALA A 70 5.17 -16.52 3.44
C ALA A 70 5.04 -16.23 4.94
N HIS A 71 6.08 -16.50 5.73
CA HIS A 71 6.11 -16.16 7.16
C HIS A 71 6.12 -14.65 7.38
N GLU A 72 7.03 -13.92 6.74
CA GLU A 72 7.13 -12.45 6.84
C GLU A 72 5.84 -11.78 6.35
N LEU A 73 5.26 -12.26 5.25
CA LEU A 73 4.00 -11.73 4.72
C LEU A 73 2.80 -12.00 5.63
N ALA A 74 2.81 -13.10 6.40
CA ALA A 74 1.75 -13.43 7.34
C ALA A 74 1.84 -12.64 8.67
N GLU A 75 2.94 -11.93 8.92
CA GLU A 75 3.13 -11.05 10.09
C GLU A 75 2.55 -9.64 9.89
N ALA A 76 1.71 -9.43 8.87
CA ALA A 76 1.11 -8.14 8.55
C ALA A 76 0.34 -7.53 9.74
N VAL A 77 0.75 -6.35 10.20
CA VAL A 77 0.08 -5.56 11.24
C VAL A 77 0.19 -4.04 10.95
N PRO A 78 -0.75 -3.42 10.21
CA PRO A 78 -1.79 -4.05 9.39
C PRO A 78 -1.31 -4.54 8.02
N THR A 79 -0.10 -4.15 7.63
CA THR A 79 0.54 -4.51 6.37
C THR A 79 1.90 -5.17 6.64
N ALA A 80 2.36 -5.95 5.68
CA ALA A 80 3.73 -6.43 5.60
C ALA A 80 4.25 -6.15 4.18
N ALA A 81 5.53 -5.83 4.05
CA ALA A 81 6.15 -5.61 2.75
C ALA A 81 7.52 -6.26 2.72
N VAL A 82 7.74 -7.10 1.71
CA VAL A 82 8.99 -7.82 1.51
C VAL A 82 9.59 -7.41 0.17
N GLY A 83 10.71 -6.70 0.22
CA GLY A 83 11.42 -6.18 -0.94
C GLY A 83 12.27 -7.24 -1.66
N GLY A 84 12.73 -6.91 -2.86
CA GLY A 84 13.58 -7.79 -3.68
C GLY A 84 12.83 -8.58 -4.75
N LEU A 85 11.54 -8.33 -4.92
CA LEU A 85 10.74 -8.90 -6.00
C LEU A 85 11.27 -8.42 -7.35
N ARG A 86 11.33 -9.32 -8.33
CA ARG A 86 11.69 -9.01 -9.72
C ARG A 86 10.77 -9.76 -10.66
N LEU A 87 9.98 -9.02 -11.44
CA LEU A 87 9.08 -9.56 -12.47
C LEU A 87 9.50 -9.01 -13.84
N ASP A 88 9.33 -9.78 -14.91
CA ASP A 88 9.73 -9.31 -16.23
C ASP A 88 8.67 -8.33 -16.76
N GLY A 89 9.11 -7.13 -17.14
CA GLY A 89 8.21 -6.12 -17.72
C GLY A 89 7.41 -5.32 -16.68
N TYR A 90 7.65 -5.51 -15.38
CA TYR A 90 7.00 -4.75 -14.32
C TYR A 90 8.01 -4.04 -13.44
N GLY A 91 7.68 -2.82 -13.01
CA GLY A 91 8.55 -2.02 -12.15
C GLY A 91 8.48 -2.36 -10.66
N CYS A 92 7.50 -3.18 -10.24
CA CYS A 92 7.28 -3.55 -8.84
C CYS A 92 8.49 -4.27 -8.24
N ASP A 93 8.85 -3.90 -7.02
CA ASP A 93 10.06 -4.37 -6.31
C ASP A 93 9.73 -5.06 -4.99
N THR A 94 8.45 -5.12 -4.62
CA THR A 94 8.00 -5.54 -3.30
C THR A 94 6.75 -6.42 -3.40
N ALA A 95 6.65 -7.45 -2.57
CA ALA A 95 5.39 -8.14 -2.29
C ALA A 95 4.75 -7.53 -1.04
N ILE A 96 3.52 -7.05 -1.16
CA ILE A 96 2.80 -6.38 -0.07
C ILE A 96 1.63 -7.27 0.35
N SER A 97 1.56 -7.58 1.64
CA SER A 97 0.42 -8.25 2.24
C SER A 97 -0.37 -7.32 3.16
N VAL A 98 -1.69 -7.50 3.18
CA VAL A 98 -2.62 -6.75 4.01
C VAL A 98 -3.43 -7.73 4.83
N LEU A 99 -3.54 -7.48 6.14
CA LEU A 99 -4.25 -8.38 7.04
C LEU A 99 -5.75 -8.49 6.69
N PRO A 100 -6.42 -9.60 7.06
CA PRO A 100 -7.79 -9.87 6.63
C PRO A 100 -8.82 -8.79 6.98
N SER A 101 -8.79 -8.19 8.17
CA SER A 101 -9.78 -7.17 8.57
C SER A 101 -9.61 -5.82 7.86
N ALA A 102 -8.40 -5.48 7.40
CA ALA A 102 -8.15 -4.32 6.56
C ALA A 102 -8.47 -4.62 5.08
N ALA A 103 -8.16 -5.83 4.60
CA ALA A 103 -8.45 -6.22 3.23
C ALA A 103 -9.96 -6.42 2.98
N GLU A 104 -10.72 -6.78 4.03
CA GLU A 104 -12.16 -7.10 4.01
C GLU A 104 -12.56 -8.10 2.91
N LEU A 105 -11.68 -9.05 2.62
CA LEU A 105 -11.94 -10.08 1.63
C LEU A 105 -12.98 -11.07 2.17
N ARG A 106 -14.02 -11.34 1.36
CA ARG A 106 -15.08 -12.31 1.68
C ARG A 106 -15.25 -13.35 0.57
N PRO A 107 -14.24 -14.17 0.30
CA PRO A 107 -14.27 -15.11 -0.82
C PRO A 107 -15.36 -16.18 -0.70
N THR A 108 -15.85 -16.46 0.52
CA THR A 108 -16.99 -17.37 0.72
C THR A 108 -18.34 -16.66 0.77
N ASN A 109 -18.37 -15.34 0.53
CA ASN A 109 -19.54 -14.49 0.67
C ASN A 109 -20.22 -14.65 2.05
N GLY A 110 -19.41 -14.81 3.12
CA GLY A 110 -19.88 -14.97 4.48
C GLY A 110 -20.40 -16.37 4.84
N ARG A 111 -20.36 -17.35 3.93
CA ARG A 111 -20.78 -18.73 4.22
C ARG A 111 -19.82 -19.47 5.14
N ASP A 112 -18.54 -19.11 5.11
CA ASP A 112 -17.55 -19.59 6.06
C ASP A 112 -16.70 -18.40 6.58
N PRO A 113 -17.18 -17.68 7.61
CA PRO A 113 -16.43 -16.58 8.22
C PRO A 113 -15.07 -16.98 8.77
N GLY A 114 -14.88 -18.26 9.10
CA GLY A 114 -13.59 -18.79 9.55
C GLY A 114 -12.56 -18.88 8.42
N VAL A 115 -13.00 -19.03 7.15
CA VAL A 115 -12.12 -18.88 5.98
C VAL A 115 -11.86 -17.41 5.70
N ASP A 116 -12.94 -16.61 5.60
CA ASP A 116 -12.84 -15.18 5.25
C ASP A 116 -11.89 -14.42 6.20
N ALA A 117 -11.95 -14.71 7.51
CA ALA A 117 -11.08 -14.09 8.52
C ALA A 117 -9.58 -14.46 8.42
N HIS A 118 -9.21 -15.38 7.53
CA HIS A 118 -7.83 -15.85 7.35
C HIS A 118 -7.35 -15.67 5.90
N VAL A 119 -8.02 -14.83 5.11
CA VAL A 119 -7.60 -14.48 3.76
C VAL A 119 -6.97 -13.08 3.75
N TYR A 120 -5.67 -13.06 3.55
CA TYR A 120 -4.86 -11.85 3.41
C TYR A 120 -4.97 -11.33 1.98
N GLY A 121 -4.94 -10.01 1.81
CA GLY A 121 -4.62 -9.42 0.51
C GLY A 121 -3.13 -9.60 0.23
N LEU A 122 -2.77 -9.91 -1.01
CA LEU A 122 -1.38 -10.01 -1.46
C LEU A 122 -1.26 -9.51 -2.89
N PHE A 123 -0.34 -8.58 -3.14
CA PHE A 123 -0.12 -8.02 -4.46
C PHE A 123 1.34 -7.59 -4.65
N PRO A 124 1.86 -7.59 -5.89
CA PRO A 124 3.12 -6.93 -6.19
C PRO A 124 2.92 -5.42 -6.18
N GLY A 125 3.84 -4.70 -5.58
CA GLY A 125 3.80 -3.25 -5.48
C GLY A 125 5.18 -2.65 -5.29
N TRP A 126 5.19 -1.46 -4.71
CA TRP A 126 6.41 -0.70 -4.46
C TRP A 126 6.60 -0.44 -2.98
N GLN A 127 7.85 -0.48 -2.53
CA GLN A 127 8.14 -0.24 -1.12
C GLN A 127 7.63 1.14 -0.63
N CYS A 128 7.58 2.13 -1.53
CA CYS A 128 7.05 3.46 -1.23
C CYS A 128 5.53 3.54 -1.04
N GLU A 129 4.79 2.46 -1.26
CA GLU A 129 3.33 2.44 -1.12
C GLU A 129 2.87 2.11 0.28
N VAL A 130 3.77 1.64 1.14
CA VAL A 130 3.48 1.36 2.55
C VAL A 130 4.40 2.19 3.43
N THR A 131 3.91 2.58 4.61
CA THR A 131 4.74 3.26 5.62
C THR A 131 5.12 2.33 6.76
N LEU A 132 4.59 1.09 6.77
CA LEU A 132 4.73 0.06 7.82
C LEU A 132 4.34 0.56 9.22
N THR A 133 3.61 1.66 9.25
CA THR A 133 3.19 2.42 10.44
C THR A 133 1.75 2.87 10.31
N GLU A 134 1.10 2.53 9.20
CA GLU A 134 -0.32 2.77 8.97
C GLU A 134 -1.19 2.12 10.05
N SER A 135 -2.29 2.80 10.38
CA SER A 135 -3.38 2.18 11.13
C SER A 135 -4.14 1.19 10.23
N GLU A 136 -4.92 0.29 10.83
CA GLU A 136 -5.79 -0.63 10.08
C GLU A 136 -6.75 0.11 9.14
N ALA A 137 -7.27 1.28 9.55
CA ALA A 137 -8.11 2.12 8.69
C ALA A 137 -7.34 2.70 7.48
N ALA A 138 -6.06 3.03 7.65
CA ALA A 138 -5.21 3.47 6.55
C ALA A 138 -4.88 2.30 5.61
N ALA A 139 -4.57 1.11 6.14
CA ALA A 139 -4.38 -0.10 5.34
C ALA A 139 -5.64 -0.51 4.57
N TYR A 140 -6.83 -0.36 5.17
CA TYR A 140 -8.11 -0.54 4.49
C TYR A 140 -8.24 0.41 3.29
N ASN A 141 -7.96 1.70 3.49
CA ASN A 141 -8.05 2.68 2.42
C ASN A 141 -7.03 2.38 1.31
N LEU A 142 -5.79 2.01 1.67
CA LEU A 142 -4.76 1.57 0.73
C LEU A 142 -5.22 0.37 -0.10
N TYR A 143 -5.77 -0.66 0.55
CA TYR A 143 -6.18 -1.88 -0.15
C TYR A 143 -7.43 -1.70 -1.00
N ARG A 144 -8.42 -0.93 -0.52
CA ARG A 144 -9.75 -0.85 -1.15
C ARG A 144 -9.95 0.37 -2.05
N ARG A 145 -9.20 1.45 -1.81
CA ARG A 145 -9.35 2.74 -2.50
C ARG A 145 -8.05 3.28 -3.08
N GLY A 146 -6.92 2.65 -2.74
CA GLY A 146 -5.63 2.97 -3.30
C GLY A 146 -5.43 2.30 -4.66
N PRO A 147 -4.21 1.84 -4.96
CA PRO A 147 -3.87 1.37 -6.30
C PRO A 147 -4.70 0.16 -6.74
N ASP A 148 -4.87 0.02 -8.05
CA ASP A 148 -5.44 -1.19 -8.65
C ASP A 148 -4.45 -2.35 -8.51
N HIS A 149 -4.62 -3.15 -7.45
CA HIS A 149 -3.75 -4.29 -7.12
C HIS A 149 -3.74 -5.41 -8.18
N ALA A 150 -4.75 -5.46 -9.05
CA ALA A 150 -4.77 -6.42 -10.17
C ALA A 150 -3.90 -5.94 -11.34
N ARG A 151 -3.71 -4.62 -11.48
CA ARG A 151 -2.98 -3.99 -12.58
C ARG A 151 -1.50 -3.83 -12.23
N TRP A 152 -0.69 -4.81 -12.61
CA TRP A 152 0.73 -4.89 -12.22
C TRP A 152 1.64 -3.93 -13.02
N ASP A 153 1.21 -3.46 -14.20
CA ASP A 153 1.91 -2.50 -15.07
C ASP A 153 1.69 -1.03 -14.67
N ARG A 154 0.99 -0.78 -13.56
CA ARG A 154 0.70 0.59 -13.10
C ARG A 154 1.97 1.31 -12.65
N GLU A 155 1.85 2.62 -12.51
CA GLU A 155 2.87 3.43 -11.84
C GLU A 155 2.76 3.29 -10.31
N PRO A 156 3.85 3.53 -9.56
CA PRO A 156 3.80 3.55 -8.10
C PRO A 156 2.83 4.63 -7.60
N GLU A 157 2.16 4.35 -6.49
CA GLU A 157 1.31 5.30 -5.77
C GLU A 157 1.85 5.51 -4.36
N PRO A 158 2.82 6.41 -4.15
CA PRO A 158 3.49 6.53 -2.87
C PRO A 158 2.56 7.02 -1.76
N PHE A 159 2.70 6.38 -0.60
CA PHE A 159 2.05 6.80 0.64
C PHE A 159 3.08 7.40 1.59
N ILE A 160 2.63 8.34 2.39
CA ILE A 160 3.50 9.12 3.28
C ILE A 160 2.77 9.40 4.59
N ALA A 161 3.49 9.28 5.70
CA ALA A 161 2.96 9.65 7.00
C ALA A 161 3.10 11.15 7.19
N VAL A 162 2.03 11.84 7.59
CA VAL A 162 2.01 13.30 7.73
C VAL A 162 1.43 13.74 9.05
N THR A 163 2.05 14.77 9.63
CA THR A 163 1.50 15.63 10.69
C THR A 163 1.58 17.08 10.22
N PHE A 164 0.65 17.93 10.64
CA PHE A 164 0.64 19.32 10.20
C PHE A 164 -0.12 20.22 11.17
N ALA A 165 0.16 21.52 11.10
CA ALA A 165 -0.66 22.52 11.78
C ALA A 165 -0.71 23.81 10.95
N TYR A 166 -1.77 24.58 11.14
CA TYR A 166 -1.92 25.90 10.54
C TYR A 166 -2.64 26.85 11.51
N ARG A 167 -2.47 28.16 11.26
CA ARG A 167 -3.11 29.23 12.01
C ARG A 167 -3.61 30.31 11.05
N ASP A 168 -4.92 30.47 10.99
CA ASP A 168 -5.58 31.53 10.22
C ASP A 168 -5.40 32.91 10.90
N PRO A 169 -5.60 34.02 10.17
CA PRO A 169 -5.44 35.37 10.72
C PRO A 169 -6.34 35.59 11.95
N GLY A 170 -5.72 35.90 13.09
CA GLY A 170 -6.43 36.18 14.34
C GLY A 170 -7.03 34.96 15.05
N ASP A 171 -6.70 33.74 14.59
CA ASP A 171 -7.20 32.49 15.17
C ASP A 171 -6.11 31.71 15.93
N TYR A 172 -6.51 30.62 16.59
CA TYR A 172 -5.64 29.67 17.28
C TYR A 172 -5.08 28.61 16.30
N TRP A 173 -4.04 27.89 16.75
CA TRP A 173 -3.47 26.79 15.99
C TRP A 173 -4.45 25.61 15.87
N THR A 174 -4.74 25.18 14.65
CA THR A 174 -5.33 23.86 14.38
C THR A 174 -4.19 22.88 14.18
N THR A 175 -4.09 21.85 15.03
CA THR A 175 -2.96 20.90 15.03
C THR A 175 -3.44 19.47 14.78
N TYR A 176 -2.75 18.80 13.86
CA TYR A 176 -2.87 17.37 13.57
C TYR A 176 -1.54 16.71 13.92
N ASP A 177 -1.38 16.37 15.21
CA ASP A 177 -0.16 15.85 15.81
C ASP A 177 0.00 14.33 15.70
N ARG A 178 -1.10 13.61 15.45
CA ARG A 178 -1.08 12.16 15.18
C ARG A 178 -0.79 11.92 13.70
N PRO A 179 0.28 11.17 13.36
CA PRO A 179 0.58 10.84 11.98
C PRO A 179 -0.58 10.14 11.30
N VAL A 180 -0.91 10.60 10.10
CA VAL A 180 -1.86 9.94 9.20
C VAL A 180 -1.15 9.54 7.92
N THR A 181 -1.34 8.32 7.46
CA THR A 181 -0.82 7.86 6.18
C THR A 181 -1.74 8.31 5.06
N VAL A 182 -1.20 9.00 4.06
CA VAL A 182 -1.96 9.61 2.97
C VAL A 182 -1.26 9.44 1.62
N ASP A 183 -2.03 9.48 0.54
CA ASP A 183 -1.51 9.51 -0.82
C ASP A 183 -1.02 10.92 -1.24
N MET A 184 -0.39 10.99 -2.42
CA MET A 184 0.16 12.23 -2.97
C MET A 184 -0.91 13.32 -3.25
N ASN A 185 -2.13 12.94 -3.64
CA ASN A 185 -3.20 13.91 -3.90
C ASN A 185 -3.66 14.57 -2.59
N ARG A 186 -3.81 13.76 -1.54
CA ARG A 186 -4.16 14.24 -0.20
C ARG A 186 -3.04 15.09 0.40
N MET A 187 -1.77 14.76 0.15
CA MET A 187 -0.65 15.63 0.51
C MET A 187 -0.72 17.00 -0.13
N VAL A 188 -0.94 17.07 -1.45
CA VAL A 188 -1.08 18.35 -2.16
C VAL A 188 -2.23 19.18 -1.57
N TRP A 189 -3.34 18.53 -1.21
CA TRP A 189 -4.45 19.20 -0.54
C TRP A 189 -4.06 19.74 0.85
N ILE A 190 -3.32 18.97 1.66
CA ILE A 190 -2.84 19.41 2.98
C ILE A 190 -1.94 20.65 2.84
N PHE A 191 -1.00 20.62 1.90
CA PHE A 191 -0.13 21.76 1.63
C PHE A 191 -0.92 23.00 1.20
N LYS A 192 -1.90 22.85 0.29
CA LYS A 192 -2.79 23.96 -0.09
C LYS A 192 -3.49 24.57 1.12
N ARG A 193 -4.06 23.73 2.00
CA ARG A 193 -4.74 24.21 3.21
C ARG A 193 -3.78 24.97 4.13
N VAL A 194 -2.56 24.47 4.32
CA VAL A 194 -1.53 25.14 5.13
C VAL A 194 -1.13 26.49 4.53
N MET A 195 -1.02 26.58 3.20
CA MET A 195 -0.63 27.81 2.50
C MET A 195 -1.75 28.87 2.42
N GLU A 196 -3.01 28.50 2.64
CA GLU A 196 -4.13 29.44 2.78
C GLU A 196 -4.09 30.21 4.13
N ALA A 197 -3.39 29.67 5.13
CA ALA A 197 -3.28 30.26 6.46
C ALA A 197 -2.16 31.33 6.54
N ASP A 198 -2.08 32.06 7.66
CA ASP A 198 -1.00 33.03 7.88
C ASP A 198 0.32 32.35 8.23
N HIS A 199 0.24 31.26 9.00
CA HIS A 199 1.39 30.41 9.33
C HIS A 199 0.98 28.94 9.31
N GLY A 200 1.94 28.07 9.04
CA GLY A 200 1.75 26.65 9.23
C GLY A 200 3.01 25.83 9.06
N TRP A 201 2.87 24.54 9.26
CA TRP A 201 3.92 23.58 9.00
C TRP A 201 3.34 22.22 8.62
N VAL A 202 4.10 21.47 7.84
CA VAL A 202 3.83 20.09 7.47
C VAL A 202 5.09 19.29 7.76
N ARG A 203 4.98 18.20 8.53
CA ARG A 203 6.05 17.21 8.67
C ARG A 203 5.62 15.95 7.95
N CYS A 204 6.47 15.43 7.07
CA CYS A 204 6.22 14.21 6.34
C CYS A 204 7.31 13.18 6.65
N GLU A 205 6.97 11.90 6.58
CA GLU A 205 7.89 10.77 6.75
C GLU A 205 7.63 9.72 5.67
N ASN A 206 8.67 9.32 4.95
CA ASN A 206 8.58 8.34 3.86
C ASN A 206 8.78 6.89 4.37
N TYR A 207 8.67 5.93 3.45
CA TYR A 207 8.85 4.49 3.74
C TYR A 207 10.24 4.10 4.26
N THR A 208 11.25 4.97 4.13
CA THR A 208 12.60 4.77 4.68
C THR A 208 12.79 5.43 6.05
N HIS A 209 11.71 5.91 6.67
CA HIS A 209 11.70 6.67 7.93
C HIS A 209 12.50 7.99 7.86
N LYS A 210 12.82 8.47 6.65
CA LYS A 210 13.33 9.83 6.49
C LYS A 210 12.18 10.79 6.67
N ALA A 211 12.42 11.83 7.44
CA ALA A 211 11.44 12.88 7.69
C ALA A 211 11.90 14.21 7.11
N VAL A 212 10.92 15.01 6.72
CA VAL A 212 11.11 16.37 6.21
C VAL A 212 10.08 17.27 6.87
N LYS A 213 10.46 18.51 7.15
CA LYS A 213 9.53 19.53 7.65
C LYS A 213 9.48 20.68 6.66
N THR A 214 8.28 21.16 6.39
CA THR A 214 8.06 22.38 5.63
C THR A 214 7.35 23.38 6.53
N THR A 215 7.80 24.63 6.51
CA THR A 215 7.15 25.73 7.21
C THR A 215 6.59 26.73 6.19
N TRP A 216 5.45 27.31 6.53
CA TRP A 216 4.79 28.35 5.76
C TRP A 216 4.64 29.58 6.63
N ASP A 217 5.03 30.72 6.08
CA ASP A 217 4.68 32.04 6.59
C ASP A 217 4.23 32.89 5.39
N ARG A 218 3.05 33.51 5.49
CA ARG A 218 2.46 34.26 4.38
C ARG A 218 3.35 35.38 3.82
N LYS A 219 4.26 35.92 4.64
CA LYS A 219 5.19 36.98 4.23
C LYS A 219 6.52 36.43 3.71
N LEU A 220 6.99 35.31 4.26
CA LEU A 220 8.30 34.74 3.96
C LEU A 220 8.25 33.63 2.90
N GLY A 221 7.06 33.09 2.62
CA GLY A 221 6.85 31.98 1.69
C GLY A 221 7.03 30.62 2.36
N LEU A 222 7.19 29.60 1.50
CA LEU A 222 7.35 28.21 1.91
C LEU A 222 8.84 27.88 2.05
N VAL A 223 9.22 27.28 3.16
CA VAL A 223 10.59 26.84 3.43
C VAL A 223 10.61 25.34 3.70
N TRP A 224 11.43 24.62 2.94
CA TRP A 224 11.60 23.18 3.04
C TRP A 224 12.90 22.86 3.80
N ASP A 225 12.76 22.31 5.01
CA ASP A 225 13.85 21.86 5.86
C ASP A 225 14.17 20.39 5.55
N ALA A 226 15.20 20.18 4.74
CA ALA A 226 15.76 18.87 4.42
C ALA A 226 16.95 18.49 5.34
N GLY A 227 17.09 19.12 6.51
CA GLY A 227 17.99 18.71 7.60
C GLY A 227 19.30 19.49 7.74
N SER A 228 19.74 20.25 6.73
CA SER A 228 20.98 21.06 6.83
C SER A 228 20.89 22.46 6.25
N THR A 229 19.84 22.77 5.49
CA THR A 229 19.62 24.10 4.94
C THR A 229 18.14 24.31 4.68
N ASP A 230 17.63 25.46 5.13
CA ASP A 230 16.32 25.96 4.77
C ASP A 230 16.33 26.41 3.31
N VAL A 231 15.56 25.74 2.47
CA VAL A 231 15.45 26.09 1.05
C VAL A 231 14.08 26.71 0.79
N PRO A 232 14.00 27.97 0.30
CA PRO A 232 12.76 28.52 -0.20
C PRO A 232 12.25 27.66 -1.37
N VAL A 233 10.97 27.30 -1.34
CA VAL A 233 10.35 26.43 -2.35
C VAL A 233 9.16 27.12 -2.97
N ASP A 234 9.08 27.09 -4.30
CA ASP A 234 7.87 27.49 -5.02
C ASP A 234 6.74 26.49 -4.71
N PRO A 235 5.53 26.93 -4.32
CA PRO A 235 4.38 26.06 -4.14
C PRO A 235 4.12 25.07 -5.29
N GLU A 236 4.44 25.43 -6.53
CA GLU A 236 4.29 24.54 -7.69
C GLU A 236 5.29 23.35 -7.67
N GLU A 237 6.42 23.50 -6.99
CA GLU A 237 7.44 22.45 -6.84
C GLU A 237 7.13 21.45 -5.71
N ILE A 238 6.10 21.67 -4.90
CA ILE A 238 5.78 20.78 -3.77
C ILE A 238 5.54 19.35 -4.25
N ARG A 239 4.74 19.17 -5.31
CA ARG A 239 4.41 17.85 -5.82
C ARG A 239 5.65 17.08 -6.34
N PRO A 240 6.48 17.63 -7.25
CA PRO A 240 7.67 16.93 -7.71
C PRO A 240 8.68 16.67 -6.59
N ARG A 241 8.82 17.59 -5.61
CA ARG A 241 9.70 17.37 -4.44
C ARG A 241 9.20 16.25 -3.54
N LEU A 242 7.91 16.23 -3.22
CA LEU A 242 7.30 15.13 -2.46
C LEU A 242 7.43 13.81 -3.19
N TRP A 243 7.15 13.78 -4.50
CA TRP A 243 7.31 12.58 -5.32
C TRP A 243 8.74 12.05 -5.21
N SER A 244 9.74 12.89 -5.50
CA SER A 244 11.15 12.52 -5.36
C SER A 244 11.46 12.02 -3.95
N PHE A 245 11.02 12.73 -2.91
CA PHE A 245 11.25 12.34 -1.51
C PHE A 245 10.65 10.96 -1.17
N THR A 246 9.47 10.66 -1.71
CA THR A 246 8.77 9.39 -1.46
C THR A 246 9.31 8.22 -2.27
N THR A 247 9.96 8.47 -3.41
CA THR A 247 10.48 7.42 -4.30
C THR A 247 12.01 7.29 -4.25
N THR A 248 12.71 8.14 -3.49
CA THR A 248 14.19 8.08 -3.37
C THR A 248 14.63 6.84 -2.61
N GLY A 249 15.61 6.11 -3.15
CA GLY A 249 16.13 4.87 -2.56
C GLY A 249 15.60 3.60 -3.23
N ARG A 250 14.83 3.77 -4.31
CA ARG A 250 14.41 2.72 -5.22
C ARG A 250 15.44 2.49 -6.34
#